data_AF-A0A520YHK0-F1
#
_entry.id   AF-A0A520YHK0-F1
#
_cell.length_a   1.000
_cell.length_b   1.000
_cell.length_c   1.000
_cell.angle_alpha   90.00
_cell.angle_beta   90.00
_cell.angle_gamma   90.00
#
_symmetry.space_group_name_H-M   'P 1'
#
loop_
_entity.id
_entity.type
_entity.pdbx_description
1 polymer ?
#
loop_
_entity_poly.entity_id
_entity_poly.type
_entity_poly.pdbx_seq_one_letter_code
_entity_poly.pdbx_strand_id
1 'polypeptide(L)'
;MRSIFVACVVLLGCAKQEPVQDPLDYLRIGVDPREEASAIIEDLRRHGYTIGRRIEEPGYVAFDAASGPDSTVRIVTTRGPSLALQVPDVRWPERLWVKLAPDPRPDFDRDGRRDVVVAIREPGRTCLAWVQVNVDGFISEVFGSNPEWGDAPCVVEVDPNWPRLVLEVSVPGVAPDARVRVPVRARARSWTLDDSPSAVEHWDGQMKQREQALQQAKERGDALSSGRLESELDWLEQLRKAKEPVLEPAGDGEEAG
;
A
#
# COMPACT_ATOMS: atom_id res chain seq x y z
N MET A 1 12.49 63.05 -29.61
CA MET A 1 12.25 62.59 -28.21
C MET A 1 11.73 61.17 -28.27
N ARG A 2 12.55 60.20 -27.86
CA ARG A 2 12.28 58.76 -27.92
C ARG A 2 11.63 58.32 -26.60
N SER A 3 10.40 57.82 -26.64
CA SER A 3 9.78 57.13 -25.51
C SER A 3 9.86 55.62 -25.75
N ILE A 4 10.74 54.95 -25.01
CA ILE A 4 10.83 53.49 -24.95
C ILE A 4 9.81 53.05 -23.88
N PHE A 5 8.70 52.47 -24.30
CA PHE A 5 7.79 51.75 -23.41
C PHE A 5 8.38 50.35 -23.16
N VAL A 6 8.95 50.15 -21.97
CA VAL A 6 9.32 48.82 -21.47
C VAL A 6 8.03 48.15 -20.97
N ALA A 7 7.55 47.17 -21.72
CA ALA A 7 6.45 46.31 -21.29
C ALA A 7 6.97 45.33 -20.23
N CYS A 8 6.61 45.57 -18.96
CA CYS A 8 6.79 44.59 -17.88
C CYS A 8 5.83 43.42 -18.10
N VAL A 9 6.37 42.31 -18.60
CA VAL A 9 5.73 41.00 -18.59
C VAL A 9 5.70 40.51 -17.13
N VAL A 10 4.53 40.60 -16.49
CA VAL A 10 4.29 39.98 -15.19
C VAL A 10 3.95 38.51 -15.46
N LEU A 11 4.95 37.64 -15.30
CA LEU A 11 4.75 36.19 -15.21
C LEU A 11 3.99 35.92 -13.89
N LEU A 12 2.66 35.89 -13.97
CA LEU A 12 1.81 35.28 -12.95
C LEU A 12 2.09 33.77 -12.96
N GLY A 13 3.14 33.37 -12.24
CA GLY A 13 3.31 31.98 -11.87
C GLY A 13 2.08 31.56 -11.06
N CYS A 14 1.29 30.64 -11.62
CA CYS A 14 0.32 29.87 -10.86
C CYS A 14 1.09 29.05 -9.83
N ALA A 15 1.41 29.66 -8.69
CA ALA A 15 1.80 28.96 -7.49
C ALA A 15 0.59 28.13 -7.08
N LYS A 16 0.58 26.87 -7.51
CA LYS A 16 -0.37 25.86 -7.05
C LYS A 16 -0.17 25.82 -5.53
N GLN A 17 -1.18 26.24 -4.79
CA GLN A 17 -1.16 26.24 -3.33
C GLN A 17 -0.78 24.83 -2.90
N GLU A 18 0.36 24.70 -2.19
CA GLU A 18 0.77 23.42 -1.65
C GLU A 18 -0.41 22.86 -0.83
N PRO A 19 -0.75 21.57 -0.98
CA PRO A 19 -1.77 20.98 -0.14
C PRO A 19 -1.33 21.21 1.30
N VAL A 20 -2.25 21.75 2.11
CA VAL A 20 -2.05 21.93 3.54
C VAL A 20 -1.66 20.56 4.10
N GLN A 21 -0.37 20.36 4.38
CA GLN A 21 0.06 19.28 5.25
C GLN A 21 -0.48 19.62 6.62
N ASP A 22 -1.25 18.69 7.20
CA ASP A 22 -1.92 18.82 8.50
C ASP A 22 -1.09 19.67 9.48
N PRO A 23 -1.49 20.93 9.81
CA PRO A 23 -0.80 21.71 10.82
C PRO A 23 -0.63 20.89 12.11
N LEU A 24 0.60 20.73 12.59
CA LEU A 24 0.93 19.93 13.78
C LEU A 24 0.34 20.50 15.10
N ASP A 25 -0.54 21.50 15.03
CA ASP A 25 -1.11 22.24 16.16
C ASP A 25 -2.25 21.49 16.88
N TYR A 26 -2.51 20.22 16.56
CA TYR A 26 -3.59 19.41 17.14
C TYR A 26 -3.15 18.04 17.67
N LEU A 27 -1.93 17.93 18.20
CA LEU A 27 -1.54 16.80 19.03
C LEU A 27 -2.34 16.78 20.35
N ARG A 28 -3.58 16.31 20.28
CA ARG A 28 -4.40 15.93 21.42
C ARG A 28 -4.04 14.51 21.80
N ILE A 29 -3.27 14.36 22.87
CA ILE A 29 -2.96 13.05 23.44
C ILE A 29 -4.19 12.59 24.25
N GLY A 30 -4.72 11.40 23.96
CA GLY A 30 -5.84 10.80 24.70
C GLY A 30 -7.22 11.27 24.20
N VAL A 31 -7.47 11.17 22.90
CA VAL A 31 -8.80 11.46 22.32
C VAL A 31 -9.70 10.22 22.33
N ASP A 32 -11.02 10.42 22.36
CA ASP A 32 -11.96 9.39 21.94
C ASP A 32 -11.87 9.24 20.41
N PRO A 33 -11.42 8.09 19.89
CA PRO A 33 -11.29 7.89 18.44
C PRO A 33 -12.60 8.11 17.68
N ARG A 34 -13.75 7.84 18.31
CA ARG A 34 -15.07 7.99 17.68
C ARG A 34 -15.47 9.44 17.55
N GLU A 35 -15.26 10.25 18.59
CA GLU A 35 -15.57 11.67 18.57
C GLU A 35 -14.64 12.38 17.58
N GLU A 36 -13.34 12.11 17.67
CA GLU A 36 -12.35 12.71 16.78
C GLU A 36 -12.58 12.32 15.31
N ALA A 37 -12.83 11.04 15.01
CA ALA A 37 -13.17 10.62 13.65
C ALA A 37 -14.47 11.27 13.14
N SER A 38 -15.45 11.49 14.02
CA SER A 38 -16.70 12.16 13.64
C SER A 38 -16.50 13.63 13.31
N ALA A 39 -15.66 14.33 14.08
CA ALA A 39 -15.27 15.71 13.78
C ALA A 39 -14.54 15.82 12.44
N ILE A 40 -13.59 14.92 12.15
CA ILE A 40 -12.89 14.89 10.86
C ILE A 40 -13.85 14.57 9.71
N ILE A 41 -14.77 13.61 9.90
CA ILE A 41 -15.80 13.28 8.91
C ILE A 41 -16.69 14.48 8.60
N GLU A 42 -17.13 15.23 9.62
CA GLU A 42 -17.92 16.45 9.43
C GLU A 42 -17.13 17.50 8.64
N ASP A 43 -15.85 17.68 8.96
CA ASP A 43 -15.01 18.61 8.23
C ASP A 43 -14.83 18.21 6.75
N LEU A 44 -14.55 16.94 6.47
CA LEU A 44 -14.46 16.42 5.11
C LEU A 44 -15.76 16.63 4.32
N ARG A 45 -16.92 16.41 4.95
CA ARG A 45 -18.23 16.67 4.33
C ARG A 45 -18.42 18.14 3.98
N ARG A 46 -17.99 19.07 4.85
CA ARG A 46 -18.04 20.52 4.55
C ARG A 46 -17.18 20.87 3.34
N HIS A 47 -16.12 20.12 3.09
CA HIS A 47 -15.24 20.26 1.92
C HIS A 47 -15.67 19.39 0.72
N GLY A 48 -16.90 18.88 0.71
CA GLY A 48 -17.48 18.19 -0.45
C GLY A 48 -17.11 16.72 -0.58
N TYR A 49 -16.41 16.13 0.40
CA TYR A 49 -16.16 14.69 0.40
C TYR A 49 -17.41 13.90 0.75
N THR A 50 -17.61 12.80 0.03
CA THR A 50 -18.55 11.73 0.39
C THR A 50 -17.81 10.71 1.23
N ILE A 51 -18.34 10.40 2.41
CA ILE A 51 -17.77 9.35 3.28
C ILE A 51 -18.25 7.99 2.76
N GLY A 52 -17.30 7.09 2.52
CA GLY A 52 -17.58 5.72 2.16
C GLY A 52 -17.70 4.85 3.39
N ARG A 53 -16.80 3.88 3.56
CA ARG A 53 -16.86 2.93 4.67
C ARG A 53 -16.35 3.58 5.96
N ARG A 54 -16.96 3.21 7.08
CA ARG A 54 -16.47 3.47 8.45
C ARG A 54 -16.39 2.15 9.20
N ILE A 55 -15.25 1.91 9.83
CA ILE A 55 -14.94 0.76 10.66
C ILE A 55 -14.69 1.27 12.06
N GLU A 56 -15.39 0.71 13.04
CA GLU A 56 -15.15 0.99 14.45
C GLU A 56 -14.70 -0.29 15.14
N GLU A 57 -13.57 -0.20 15.83
CA GLU A 57 -13.00 -1.28 16.63
C GLU A 57 -12.58 -0.73 18.00
N PRO A 58 -12.37 -1.59 19.00
CA PRO A 58 -11.80 -1.15 20.28
C PRO A 58 -10.46 -0.45 20.09
N GLY A 59 -10.42 0.86 20.36
CA GLY A 59 -9.22 1.68 20.32
C GLY A 59 -8.96 2.43 19.01
N TYR A 60 -9.74 2.21 17.95
CA TYR A 60 -9.59 2.96 16.70
C TYR A 60 -10.87 3.07 15.85
N VAL A 61 -10.89 4.07 14.98
CA VAL A 61 -11.86 4.23 13.89
C VAL A 61 -11.11 4.42 12.59
N ALA A 62 -11.45 3.64 11.57
CA ALA A 62 -10.93 3.81 10.21
C ALA A 62 -12.07 4.19 9.27
N PHE A 63 -11.83 5.10 8.33
CA PHE A 63 -12.83 5.44 7.31
C PHE A 63 -12.17 5.85 5.99
N ASP A 64 -12.93 5.71 4.91
CA ASP A 64 -12.59 6.27 3.60
C ASP A 64 -13.54 7.39 3.17
N ALA A 65 -13.05 8.28 2.33
CA ALA A 65 -13.81 9.36 1.74
C ALA A 65 -13.30 9.71 0.34
N ALA A 66 -14.18 10.24 -0.52
CA ALA A 66 -13.83 10.66 -1.87
C ALA A 66 -14.53 11.95 -2.29
N SER A 67 -13.86 12.76 -3.13
CA SER A 67 -14.38 13.98 -3.74
C SER A 67 -13.80 14.13 -5.15
N GLY A 68 -14.61 13.85 -6.18
CA GLY A 68 -14.13 13.85 -7.56
C GLY A 68 -12.95 12.86 -7.76
N PRO A 69 -11.77 13.31 -8.23
CA PRO A 69 -10.59 12.46 -8.35
C PRO A 69 -9.88 12.20 -7.02
N ASP A 70 -10.22 12.94 -5.96
CA ASP A 70 -9.52 12.86 -4.69
C ASP A 70 -10.12 11.76 -3.81
N SER A 71 -9.27 11.03 -3.09
CA SER A 71 -9.71 10.03 -2.12
C SER A 71 -8.77 9.96 -0.93
N THR A 72 -9.30 9.58 0.22
CA THR A 72 -8.51 9.46 1.44
C THR A 72 -8.96 8.27 2.29
N VAL A 73 -8.00 7.67 2.97
CA VAL A 73 -8.24 6.75 4.09
C VAL A 73 -7.59 7.33 5.33
N ARG A 74 -8.36 7.40 6.41
CA ARG A 74 -7.92 7.89 7.71
C ARG A 74 -8.08 6.79 8.75
N ILE A 75 -7.10 6.68 9.65
CA ILE A 75 -7.21 5.86 10.86
C ILE A 75 -6.94 6.76 12.06
N VAL A 76 -7.91 6.81 12.96
CA VAL A 76 -7.90 7.60 14.19
C VAL A 76 -7.83 6.63 15.35
N THR A 77 -6.86 6.81 16.24
CA THR A 77 -6.66 5.97 17.43
C THR A 77 -6.82 6.82 18.68
N THR A 78 -6.64 6.23 19.86
CA THR A 78 -6.64 6.97 21.13
C THR A 78 -5.52 8.01 21.23
N ARG A 79 -4.53 7.92 20.34
CA ARG A 79 -3.44 8.89 20.19
C ARG A 79 -3.78 10.06 19.26
N GLY A 80 -4.94 10.02 18.60
CA GLY A 80 -5.33 10.96 17.54
C GLY A 80 -5.25 10.37 16.14
N PRO A 81 -5.30 11.21 15.09
CA PRO A 81 -5.11 10.77 13.70
C PRO A 81 -3.73 10.12 13.55
N SER A 82 -3.71 8.83 13.27
CA SER A 82 -2.47 8.03 13.23
C SER A 82 -2.09 7.59 11.81
N LEU A 83 -3.05 7.58 10.88
CA LEU A 83 -2.78 7.40 9.45
C LEU A 83 -3.62 8.36 8.63
N ALA A 84 -2.97 8.96 7.63
CA ALA A 84 -3.61 9.75 6.59
C ALA A 84 -3.03 9.39 5.22
N LEU A 85 -3.73 8.49 4.50
CA LEU A 85 -3.45 8.23 3.10
C LEU A 85 -4.37 9.11 2.27
N GLN A 86 -3.80 9.86 1.34
CA GLN A 86 -4.55 10.73 0.44
C GLN A 86 -4.05 10.51 -0.98
N VAL A 87 -4.96 10.62 -1.94
CA VAL A 87 -4.67 10.63 -3.37
C VAL A 87 -5.38 11.84 -3.96
N PRO A 88 -4.70 12.64 -4.80
CA PRO A 88 -3.29 12.50 -5.22
C PRO A 88 -2.29 12.79 -4.08
N ASP A 89 -1.16 12.06 -4.06
CA ASP A 89 0.00 12.34 -3.19
C ASP A 89 1.23 12.54 -4.08
N VAL A 90 1.95 13.64 -3.89
CA VAL A 90 3.16 13.97 -4.67
C VAL A 90 4.29 12.96 -4.47
N ARG A 91 4.31 12.26 -3.33
CA ARG A 91 5.31 11.23 -3.01
C ARG A 91 5.03 9.91 -3.73
N TRP A 92 3.77 9.67 -4.09
CA TRP A 92 3.31 8.44 -4.75
C TRP A 92 2.35 8.80 -5.90
N PRO A 93 2.86 9.46 -6.96
CA PRO A 93 2.04 9.99 -8.05
C PRO A 93 1.32 8.90 -8.86
N GLU A 94 1.76 7.64 -8.76
CA GLU A 94 1.16 6.48 -9.40
C GLU A 94 -0.16 6.03 -8.76
N ARG A 95 -0.46 6.47 -7.53
CA ARG A 95 -1.72 6.11 -6.85
C ARG A 95 -2.88 6.88 -7.47
N LEU A 96 -3.89 6.15 -7.93
CA LEU A 96 -5.07 6.68 -8.62
C LEU A 96 -6.27 6.86 -7.69
N TRP A 97 -6.45 5.98 -6.71
CA TRP A 97 -7.39 6.17 -5.60
C TRP A 97 -7.05 5.28 -4.41
N VAL A 98 -7.56 5.63 -3.23
CA VAL A 98 -7.52 4.81 -2.01
C VAL A 98 -8.90 4.64 -1.41
N LYS A 99 -9.18 3.48 -0.82
CA LYS A 99 -10.40 3.22 -0.02
C LYS A 99 -10.18 2.06 0.95
N LEU A 100 -11.04 1.90 1.95
CA LEU A 100 -11.01 0.69 2.77
C LEU A 100 -11.47 -0.52 1.95
N ALA A 101 -10.77 -1.65 2.08
CA ALA A 101 -11.12 -2.89 1.41
C ALA A 101 -12.53 -3.37 1.85
N PRO A 102 -13.26 -4.10 0.99
CA PRO A 102 -14.56 -4.67 1.33
C PRO A 102 -14.45 -5.78 2.39
N ASP A 103 -15.59 -6.17 2.97
CA ASP A 103 -15.69 -7.34 3.85
C ASP A 103 -15.56 -8.68 3.08
N PRO A 104 -15.17 -9.77 3.75
CA PRO A 104 -14.84 -9.86 5.18
C PRO A 104 -13.45 -9.26 5.49
N ARG A 105 -13.33 -8.57 6.62
CA ARG A 105 -12.01 -8.14 7.10
C ARG A 105 -11.25 -9.31 7.72
N PRO A 106 -9.98 -9.51 7.33
CA PRO A 106 -9.13 -10.56 7.88
C PRO A 106 -8.74 -10.26 9.34
N ASP A 107 -8.34 -11.30 10.05
CA ASP A 107 -7.65 -11.26 11.35
C ASP A 107 -6.36 -12.07 11.16
N PHE A 108 -5.38 -11.41 10.54
CA PHE A 108 -4.14 -12.01 10.07
C PHE A 108 -3.24 -12.45 11.23
N ASP A 109 -3.28 -11.73 12.35
CA ASP A 109 -2.52 -12.06 13.55
C ASP A 109 -3.25 -12.95 14.54
N ARG A 110 -4.55 -13.18 14.33
CA ARG A 110 -5.43 -14.01 15.16
C ARG A 110 -5.55 -13.49 16.59
N ASP A 111 -5.48 -12.18 16.77
CA ASP A 111 -5.69 -11.54 18.07
C ASP A 111 -7.18 -11.33 18.40
N GLY A 112 -8.07 -11.68 17.46
CA GLY A 112 -9.52 -11.55 17.58
C GLY A 112 -10.05 -10.17 17.13
N ARG A 113 -9.18 -9.25 16.74
CA ARG A 113 -9.50 -7.96 16.13
C ARG A 113 -9.30 -8.07 14.63
N ARG A 114 -10.22 -7.49 13.89
CA ARG A 114 -10.09 -7.47 12.44
C ARG A 114 -9.13 -6.37 12.02
N ASP A 115 -8.27 -6.68 11.06
CA ASP A 115 -7.27 -5.78 10.53
C ASP A 115 -7.88 -4.64 9.70
N VAL A 116 -7.07 -3.60 9.49
CA VAL A 116 -7.37 -2.54 8.52
C VAL A 116 -6.64 -2.86 7.23
N VAL A 117 -7.41 -3.03 6.15
CA VAL A 117 -6.87 -3.26 4.82
C VAL A 117 -7.29 -2.10 3.92
N VAL A 118 -6.32 -1.47 3.28
CA VAL A 118 -6.52 -0.33 2.38
C VAL A 118 -6.33 -0.82 0.94
N ALA A 119 -7.35 -0.67 0.12
CA ALA A 119 -7.22 -0.86 -1.32
C ALA A 119 -6.66 0.40 -1.96
N ILE A 120 -5.54 0.25 -2.67
CA ILE A 120 -4.81 1.29 -3.38
C ILE A 120 -4.84 0.95 -4.86
N ARG A 121 -5.42 1.80 -5.69
CA ARG A 121 -5.42 1.60 -7.15
C ARG A 121 -4.19 2.24 -7.76
N GLU A 122 -3.54 1.47 -8.63
CA GLU A 122 -2.45 1.92 -9.50
C GLU A 122 -2.81 1.60 -10.95
N PRO A 123 -2.05 2.10 -11.95
CA PRO A 123 -2.18 1.66 -13.33
C PRO A 123 -2.04 0.13 -13.42
N GLY A 124 -3.06 -0.53 -13.98
CA GLY A 124 -3.05 -1.97 -14.24
C GLY A 124 -3.30 -2.88 -13.03
N ARG A 125 -3.34 -2.38 -11.79
CA ARG A 125 -3.56 -3.23 -10.60
C ARG A 125 -4.23 -2.52 -9.42
N THR A 126 -4.69 -3.29 -8.46
CA THR A 126 -5.15 -2.80 -7.17
C THR A 126 -4.37 -3.54 -6.09
N CYS A 127 -3.64 -2.80 -5.26
CA CYS A 127 -2.87 -3.34 -4.15
C CYS A 127 -3.67 -3.23 -2.86
N LEU A 128 -3.57 -4.25 -2.01
CA LEU A 128 -4.09 -4.21 -0.67
C LEU A 128 -2.91 -3.96 0.28
N ALA A 129 -2.95 -2.84 1.01
CA ALA A 129 -2.00 -2.53 2.07
C ALA A 129 -2.60 -2.96 3.41
N TRP A 130 -1.90 -3.83 4.13
CA TRP A 130 -2.29 -4.23 5.48
C TRP A 130 -1.67 -3.27 6.49
N VAL A 131 -2.56 -2.65 7.26
CA VAL A 131 -2.23 -1.71 8.33
C VAL A 131 -2.64 -2.32 9.66
N GLN A 132 -1.65 -2.56 10.53
CA GLN A 132 -1.88 -3.02 11.89
C GLN A 132 -2.00 -1.83 12.83
N VAL A 133 -2.98 -1.88 13.74
CA VAL A 133 -3.12 -0.91 14.84
C VAL A 133 -2.87 -1.67 16.15
N ASN A 134 -1.80 -1.33 16.85
CA ASN A 134 -1.45 -2.02 18.09
C ASN A 134 -2.30 -1.54 19.28
N VAL A 135 -2.16 -2.22 20.42
CA VAL A 135 -2.92 -1.93 21.65
C VAL A 135 -2.69 -0.52 22.20
N ASP A 136 -1.54 0.08 21.91
CA ASP A 136 -1.17 1.43 22.35
C ASP A 136 -1.62 2.51 21.35
N GLY A 137 -2.26 2.12 20.25
CA GLY A 137 -2.75 3.02 19.20
C GLY A 137 -1.69 3.45 18.18
N PHE A 138 -0.53 2.80 18.13
CA PHE A 138 0.41 2.98 17.03
C PHE A 138 0.01 2.18 15.80
N ILE A 139 0.41 2.69 14.64
CA ILE A 139 0.14 2.09 13.35
C ILE A 139 1.44 1.60 12.72
N SER A 140 1.39 0.45 12.06
CA SER A 140 2.49 -0.09 11.28
C SER A 140 1.98 -0.69 9.97
N GLU A 141 2.62 -0.35 8.86
CA GLU A 141 2.43 -1.04 7.59
C GLU A 141 3.17 -2.38 7.64
N VAL A 142 2.48 -3.47 7.34
CA VAL A 142 3.06 -4.82 7.47
C VAL A 142 3.93 -5.18 6.26
N PHE A 143 3.59 -4.67 5.07
CA PHE A 143 4.34 -4.94 3.84
C PHE A 143 5.11 -3.69 3.41
N GLY A 144 6.30 -3.50 3.98
CA GLY A 144 7.25 -2.47 3.55
C GLY A 144 8.14 -2.95 2.39
N SER A 145 8.75 -2.01 1.66
CA SER A 145 9.76 -2.34 0.65
C SER A 145 10.97 -3.00 1.32
N ASN A 146 11.45 -4.11 0.76
CA ASN A 146 12.62 -4.83 1.27
C ASN A 146 13.47 -5.31 0.09
N PRO A 147 14.75 -4.90 -0.01
CA PRO A 147 15.63 -5.27 -1.13
C PRO A 147 15.78 -6.78 -1.35
N GLU A 148 15.65 -7.60 -0.29
CA GLU A 148 15.76 -9.06 -0.38
C GLU A 148 14.49 -9.72 -0.95
N TRP A 149 13.35 -9.03 -0.91
CA TRP A 149 12.04 -9.56 -1.29
C TRP A 149 11.37 -8.81 -2.46
N GLY A 150 11.89 -7.63 -2.81
CA GLY A 150 11.41 -6.77 -3.88
C GLY A 150 10.86 -5.44 -3.36
N ASP A 151 10.87 -4.46 -4.25
CA ASP A 151 10.33 -3.12 -3.97
C ASP A 151 8.81 -3.10 -4.16
N ALA A 152 8.12 -2.36 -3.29
CA ALA A 152 6.67 -2.13 -3.31
C ALA A 152 5.82 -3.43 -3.32
N PRO A 153 5.89 -4.26 -2.27
CA PRO A 153 5.06 -5.45 -2.16
C PRO A 153 3.57 -5.07 -2.19
N CYS A 154 2.81 -5.81 -2.99
CA CYS A 154 1.41 -5.56 -3.25
C CYS A 154 0.61 -6.82 -2.91
N VAL A 155 -0.20 -6.81 -1.86
CA VAL A 155 -1.11 -7.94 -1.61
C VAL A 155 -2.19 -7.91 -2.69
N VAL A 156 -2.25 -8.96 -3.51
CA VAL A 156 -3.21 -9.07 -4.63
C VAL A 156 -4.35 -10.03 -4.34
N GLU A 157 -4.20 -10.89 -3.34
CA GLU A 157 -5.21 -11.85 -2.92
C GLU A 157 -5.14 -12.07 -1.41
N VAL A 158 -6.31 -12.14 -0.78
CA VAL A 158 -6.50 -12.50 0.62
C VAL A 158 -7.38 -13.75 0.63
N ASP A 159 -6.85 -14.87 1.12
CA ASP A 159 -7.69 -16.04 1.35
C ASP A 159 -8.58 -15.76 2.58
N PRO A 160 -9.92 -15.77 2.44
CA PRO A 160 -10.82 -15.47 3.55
C PRO A 160 -10.95 -16.63 4.54
N ASN A 161 -10.53 -17.85 4.18
CA ASN A 161 -10.70 -19.06 4.99
C ASN A 161 -9.43 -19.48 5.72
N TRP A 162 -8.29 -18.85 5.40
CA TRP A 162 -6.98 -19.08 6.00
C TRP A 162 -6.19 -17.76 5.90
N PRO A 163 -5.39 -17.31 6.88
CA PRO A 163 -4.53 -16.11 6.75
C PRO A 163 -3.38 -16.29 5.72
N ARG A 164 -3.73 -16.61 4.48
CA ARG A 164 -2.84 -16.62 3.33
C ARG A 164 -3.06 -15.36 2.53
N LEU A 165 -1.93 -14.81 2.12
CA LEU A 165 -1.85 -13.66 1.27
C LEU A 165 -1.04 -14.05 0.05
N VAL A 166 -1.42 -13.55 -1.11
CA VAL A 166 -0.55 -13.59 -2.28
C VAL A 166 0.05 -12.21 -2.41
N LEU A 167 1.37 -12.12 -2.22
CA LEU A 167 2.14 -10.91 -2.46
C LEU A 167 2.62 -10.91 -3.91
N GLU A 168 2.33 -9.84 -4.63
CA GLU A 168 2.99 -9.52 -5.89
C GLU A 168 4.16 -8.58 -5.60
N VAL A 169 5.36 -8.99 -6.00
CA VAL A 169 6.60 -8.23 -5.82
C VAL A 169 7.28 -7.99 -7.16
N SER A 170 7.96 -6.84 -7.29
CA SER A 170 8.72 -6.47 -8.48
C SER A 170 10.01 -7.27 -8.57
N VAL A 171 10.46 -7.60 -9.79
CA VAL A 171 11.78 -8.21 -10.00
C VAL A 171 12.83 -7.10 -10.17
N PRO A 172 13.82 -6.99 -9.27
CA PRO A 172 14.80 -5.91 -9.32
C PRO A 172 15.60 -5.89 -10.62
N GLY A 173 15.75 -4.70 -11.24
CA GLY A 173 16.66 -4.50 -12.37
C GLY A 173 16.23 -5.07 -13.73
N VAL A 174 14.99 -5.53 -13.88
CA VAL A 174 14.51 -6.19 -15.12
C VAL A 174 13.63 -5.25 -15.97
N ALA A 175 12.34 -5.20 -15.67
CA ALA A 175 11.37 -4.35 -16.35
C ALA A 175 10.30 -3.92 -15.34
N PRO A 176 9.67 -2.73 -15.47
CA PRO A 176 8.69 -2.24 -14.49
C PRO A 176 7.45 -3.13 -14.30
N ASP A 177 7.16 -3.97 -15.30
CA ASP A 177 6.07 -4.94 -15.31
C ASP A 177 6.52 -6.37 -14.93
N ALA A 178 7.82 -6.61 -14.74
CA ALA A 178 8.35 -7.90 -14.31
C ALA A 178 8.01 -8.15 -12.84
N ARG A 179 7.15 -9.13 -12.59
CA ARG A 179 6.57 -9.37 -11.26
C ARG A 179 6.35 -10.84 -11.00
N VAL A 180 6.48 -11.20 -9.74
CA VAL A 180 6.25 -12.56 -9.27
C VAL A 180 5.25 -12.55 -8.13
N ARG A 181 4.51 -13.65 -7.98
CA ARG A 181 3.50 -13.82 -6.94
C ARG A 181 3.96 -14.90 -5.97
N VAL A 182 4.00 -14.56 -4.70
CA VAL A 182 4.44 -15.47 -3.64
C VAL A 182 3.36 -15.61 -2.57
N PRO A 183 2.98 -16.86 -2.23
CA PRO A 183 2.08 -17.09 -1.12
C PRO A 183 2.84 -16.87 0.20
N VAL A 184 2.27 -16.05 1.07
CA VAL A 184 2.80 -15.79 2.41
C VAL A 184 1.74 -16.08 3.45
N ARG A 185 2.22 -16.38 4.66
CA ARG A 185 1.41 -16.52 5.85
C ARG A 185 1.73 -15.37 6.78
N ALA A 186 0.71 -14.62 7.15
CA ALA A 186 0.83 -13.60 8.18
C ALA A 186 0.91 -14.22 9.58
N ARG A 187 1.73 -13.63 10.45
CA ARG A 187 1.86 -13.97 11.88
C ARG A 187 2.18 -12.72 12.69
N ALA A 188 1.19 -12.14 13.35
CA ALA A 188 1.41 -10.96 14.19
C ALA A 188 2.12 -9.83 13.43
N ARG A 189 3.35 -9.51 13.83
CA ARG A 189 4.21 -8.50 13.22
C ARG A 189 5.24 -9.11 12.28
N SER A 190 4.96 -10.25 11.68
CA SER A 190 5.80 -10.80 10.64
C SER A 190 4.96 -11.56 9.62
N TRP A 191 5.61 -11.90 8.52
CA TRP A 191 5.06 -12.82 7.55
C TRP A 191 6.17 -13.74 7.10
N THR A 192 5.81 -14.95 6.74
CA THR A 192 6.72 -15.97 6.24
C THR A 192 6.22 -16.46 4.90
N LEU A 193 7.11 -17.02 4.07
CA LEU A 193 6.63 -17.81 2.94
C LEU A 193 5.73 -18.94 3.45
N ASP A 194 4.64 -19.18 2.74
CA ASP A 194 3.77 -20.29 3.08
C ASP A 194 4.34 -21.60 2.50
N ASP A 195 4.64 -22.54 3.39
CA ASP A 195 5.25 -23.85 3.11
C ASP A 195 4.22 -24.99 3.01
N SER A 196 2.94 -24.68 3.12
CA SER A 196 1.87 -25.68 3.06
C SER A 196 1.75 -26.32 1.66
N PRO A 197 1.14 -27.52 1.56
CA PRO A 197 1.00 -28.22 0.28
C PRO A 197 0.37 -27.37 -0.84
N SER A 198 -0.70 -26.64 -0.53
CA SER A 198 -1.37 -25.75 -1.49
C SER A 198 -0.53 -24.53 -1.89
N ALA A 199 0.35 -24.03 -1.01
CA ALA A 199 1.27 -22.96 -1.36
C ALA A 199 2.40 -23.46 -2.27
N VAL A 200 2.88 -24.69 -2.02
CA VAL A 200 3.80 -25.39 -2.93
C VAL A 200 3.15 -25.64 -4.29
N GLU A 201 1.89 -26.08 -4.33
CA GLU A 201 1.14 -26.23 -5.59
C GLU A 201 1.00 -24.90 -6.35
N HIS A 202 0.70 -23.81 -5.64
CA HIS A 202 0.66 -22.47 -6.24
C HIS A 202 2.03 -22.10 -6.83
N TRP A 203 3.09 -22.33 -6.07
CA TRP A 203 4.47 -22.06 -6.48
C TRP A 203 4.85 -22.82 -7.75
N ASP A 204 4.66 -24.14 -7.74
CA ASP A 204 5.01 -25.01 -8.85
C ASP A 204 4.14 -24.68 -10.09
N GLY A 205 2.90 -24.24 -9.87
CA GLY A 205 2.04 -23.67 -10.91
C GLY A 205 2.60 -22.39 -11.55
N GLN A 206 3.07 -21.43 -10.74
CA GLN A 206 3.70 -20.19 -11.21
C GLN A 206 4.98 -20.47 -12.01
N MET A 207 5.81 -21.40 -11.53
CA MET A 207 7.03 -21.84 -12.23
C MET A 207 6.69 -22.46 -13.59
N LYS A 208 5.82 -23.47 -13.60
CA LYS A 208 5.42 -24.18 -14.82
C LYS A 208 4.80 -23.25 -15.85
N GLN A 209 3.94 -22.31 -15.44
CA GLN A 209 3.33 -21.34 -16.34
C GLN A 209 4.38 -20.46 -17.01
N ARG A 210 5.39 -19.99 -16.25
CA ARG A 210 6.47 -19.15 -16.77
C ARG A 210 7.44 -19.92 -17.66
N GLU A 211 7.79 -21.16 -17.31
CA GLU A 211 8.60 -22.04 -18.17
C GLU A 211 7.93 -22.26 -19.54
N GLN A 212 6.61 -22.53 -19.54
CA GLN A 212 5.84 -22.66 -20.78
C GLN A 212 5.82 -21.35 -21.58
N ALA A 213 5.61 -20.22 -20.92
CA ALA A 213 5.64 -18.91 -21.58
C ALA A 213 7.03 -18.58 -22.14
N LEU A 214 8.10 -18.97 -21.44
CA LEU A 214 9.48 -18.77 -21.85
C LEU A 214 9.78 -19.59 -23.10
N GLN A 215 9.37 -20.86 -23.12
CA GLN A 215 9.51 -21.73 -24.29
C GLN A 215 8.79 -21.13 -25.51
N GLN A 216 7.56 -20.66 -25.34
CA GLN A 216 6.80 -19.99 -26.41
C GLN A 216 7.44 -18.67 -26.86
N ALA A 217 8.06 -17.91 -25.96
CA ALA A 217 8.78 -16.68 -26.31
C ALA A 217 10.04 -17.01 -27.13
N LYS A 218 10.78 -18.04 -26.73
CA LYS A 218 11.97 -18.54 -27.45
C LYS A 218 11.62 -19.03 -28.85
N GLU A 219 10.55 -19.81 -28.99
CA GLU A 219 10.06 -20.30 -30.29
C GLU A 219 9.65 -19.16 -31.24
N ARG A 220 9.14 -18.05 -30.69
CA ARG A 220 8.78 -16.84 -31.44
C ARG A 220 9.95 -15.89 -31.69
N GLY A 221 11.13 -16.15 -31.12
CA GLY A 221 12.28 -15.25 -31.20
C GLY A 221 12.10 -13.93 -30.43
N ASP A 222 11.21 -13.88 -29.44
CA ASP A 222 10.94 -12.68 -28.63
C ASP A 222 11.97 -12.58 -27.48
N ALA A 223 13.13 -11.99 -27.80
CA ALA A 223 14.25 -11.86 -26.85
C ALA A 223 13.91 -11.05 -25.59
N LEU A 224 13.02 -10.05 -25.70
CA LEU A 224 12.64 -9.21 -24.55
C LEU A 224 11.79 -10.01 -23.56
N SER A 225 10.76 -10.69 -24.05
CA SER A 225 9.92 -11.54 -23.20
C SER A 225 10.72 -12.71 -22.62
N SER A 226 11.62 -13.32 -23.40
CA SER A 226 12.47 -14.39 -22.90
C SER A 226 13.37 -13.94 -21.77
N GLY A 227 14.08 -12.82 -21.91
CA GLY A 227 14.96 -12.30 -20.85
C GLY A 227 14.19 -11.95 -19.58
N ARG A 228 13.02 -11.30 -19.71
CA ARG A 228 12.15 -11.01 -18.56
C ARG A 228 11.72 -12.28 -17.81
N LEU A 229 11.25 -13.29 -18.54
CA LEU A 229 10.75 -14.54 -17.96
C LEU A 229 11.88 -15.36 -17.31
N GLU A 230 13.09 -15.35 -17.87
CA GLU A 230 14.28 -15.94 -17.24
C GLU A 230 14.56 -15.28 -15.89
N SER A 231 14.59 -13.94 -15.83
CA SER A 231 14.80 -13.24 -14.56
C SER A 231 13.67 -13.44 -13.55
N GLU A 232 12.41 -13.53 -13.99
CA GLU A 232 11.27 -13.86 -13.11
C GLU A 232 11.39 -15.27 -12.51
N LEU A 233 11.83 -16.26 -13.30
CA LEU A 233 12.07 -17.63 -12.83
C LEU A 233 13.22 -17.69 -11.83
N ASP A 234 14.35 -17.06 -12.14
CA ASP A 234 15.51 -16.98 -11.24
C ASP A 234 15.13 -16.30 -9.91
N TRP A 235 14.34 -15.22 -9.98
CA TRP A 235 13.89 -14.50 -8.80
C TRP A 235 12.94 -15.34 -7.94
N LEU A 236 12.00 -16.07 -8.54
CA LEU A 236 11.20 -17.05 -7.82
C LEU A 236 12.12 -18.05 -7.09
N GLU A 237 13.03 -18.72 -7.79
CA GLU A 237 13.92 -19.69 -7.14
C GLU A 237 14.73 -19.11 -5.98
N GLN A 238 15.17 -17.85 -6.10
CA GLN A 238 15.84 -17.14 -5.01
C GLN A 238 14.89 -16.93 -3.83
N LEU A 239 13.68 -16.40 -4.06
CA LEU A 239 12.69 -16.16 -3.00
C LEU A 239 12.36 -17.45 -2.25
N ARG A 240 12.22 -18.58 -2.95
CA ARG A 240 11.97 -19.89 -2.30
C ARG A 240 13.05 -20.31 -1.30
N LYS A 241 14.27 -19.78 -1.47
CA LYS A 241 15.45 -20.04 -0.62
C LYS A 241 15.74 -18.90 0.37
N ALA A 242 15.03 -17.78 0.26
CA ALA A 242 15.29 -16.59 1.06
C ALA A 242 14.89 -16.80 2.53
N LYS A 243 15.59 -16.10 3.43
CA LYS A 243 15.30 -16.13 4.86
C LYS A 243 14.09 -15.26 5.16
N GLU A 244 13.22 -15.73 6.06
CA GLU A 244 12.02 -15.01 6.49
C GLU A 244 12.33 -13.55 6.88
N PRO A 245 11.58 -12.57 6.35
CA PRO A 245 11.74 -11.19 6.75
C PRO A 245 11.18 -11.03 8.16
N VAL A 246 12.02 -10.55 9.06
CA VAL A 246 11.56 -10.01 10.34
C VAL A 246 11.15 -8.57 10.06
N LEU A 247 9.89 -8.21 10.35
CA LEU A 247 9.56 -6.79 10.37
C LEU A 247 10.31 -6.20 11.55
N GLU A 248 11.31 -5.38 11.27
CA GLU A 248 11.79 -4.47 12.28
C GLU A 248 10.60 -3.59 12.67
N PRO A 249 10.32 -3.42 13.98
CA PRO A 249 9.29 -2.48 14.40
C PRO A 249 9.61 -1.17 13.70
N ALA A 250 8.60 -0.59 13.02
CA ALA A 250 8.76 0.68 12.34
C ALA A 250 9.50 1.62 13.28
N GLY A 251 10.76 1.91 12.96
CA GLY A 251 11.58 2.81 13.74
C GLY A 251 10.76 4.05 13.93
N ASP A 252 10.56 4.41 15.20
CA ASP A 252 10.15 5.72 15.65
C ASP A 252 10.77 6.71 14.69
N GLY A 253 9.94 7.40 13.89
CA GLY A 253 10.33 8.15 12.69
C GLY A 253 11.26 9.33 13.01
N GLU A 254 12.47 9.02 13.43
CA GLU A 254 13.50 9.91 13.93
C GLU A 254 14.81 9.66 13.16
N GLU A 255 14.71 9.38 11.86
CA GLU A 255 15.83 9.61 10.93
C GLU A 255 15.33 10.40 9.71
N ALA A 256 15.02 11.67 9.98
CA ALA A 256 15.18 12.74 9.01
C ALA A 256 16.24 13.69 9.58
N GLY A 257 17.49 13.49 9.18
CA GLY A 257 18.65 14.31 9.54
C GLY A 257 19.91 13.87 8.81
#